data_AF-A0A0W7TV61-F1
#
_entry.id   AF-A0A0W7TV61-F1
#
_cell.length_a   1.000
_cell.length_b   1.000
_cell.length_c   1.000
_cell.angle_alpha   90.00
_cell.angle_beta   90.00
_cell.angle_gamma   90.00
#
_symmetry.space_group_name_H-M   'P 1'
#
loop_
_entity.id
_entity.type
_entity.pdbx_description
1 polymer ?
#
loop_
_entity_poly.entity_id
_entity_poly.type
_entity_poly.pdbx_seq_one_letter_code
_entity_poly.pdbx_strand_id
1 'polypeptide(L)' 'MDWSKVHRKLAGRFRLLERRNEDGDCVIHCFGSLGQTGVNNDDVRYICGFYSLPYREDWRREEARDAGDSFYILIKTDD' A
#
# COMPACT_ATOMS: atom_id res chain seq x y z
N MET A 1 -8.60 -16.70 -2.86
CA MET A 1 -8.35 -15.72 -1.78
C MET A 1 -9.69 -15.24 -1.24
N ASP A 2 -9.88 -15.18 0.08
CA ASP A 2 -11.07 -14.56 0.69
C ASP A 2 -10.83 -13.05 0.85
N TRP A 3 -11.35 -12.27 -0.10
CA TRP A 3 -11.19 -10.81 -0.11
C TRP A 3 -11.91 -10.10 1.04
N SER A 4 -12.86 -10.76 1.72
CA SER A 4 -13.59 -10.16 2.84
C SER A 4 -12.68 -9.96 4.05
N LYS A 5 -11.72 -10.88 4.25
CA LYS A 5 -10.70 -10.77 5.30
C LYS A 5 -9.74 -9.61 5.02
N VAL A 6 -9.28 -9.49 3.78
CA VAL A 6 -8.38 -8.40 3.34
C VAL A 6 -9.09 -7.05 3.43
N HIS A 7 -10.33 -6.96 2.95
CA HIS A 7 -11.16 -5.76 3.09
C HIS A 7 -11.30 -5.34 4.56
N ARG A 8 -11.66 -6.27 5.47
CA ARG A 8 -11.78 -5.96 6.90
C ARG A 8 -10.45 -5.53 7.54
N LYS A 9 -9.33 -6.10 7.10
CA LYS A 9 -7.98 -5.73 7.57
C LYS A 9 -7.62 -4.31 7.15
N LEU A 10 -7.96 -3.93 5.91
CA LEU A 10 -7.48 -2.71 5.26
C LEU A 10 -8.48 -1.54 5.30
N ALA A 11 -9.77 -1.79 5.57
CA ALA A 11 -10.83 -0.78 5.50
C ALA A 11 -10.49 0.50 6.28
N GLY A 12 -10.33 1.61 5.55
CA GLY A 12 -10.04 2.93 6.12
C GLY A 12 -8.62 3.12 6.67
N ARG A 13 -7.71 2.16 6.43
CA ARG A 13 -6.35 2.17 6.99
C ARG A 13 -5.25 2.42 5.97
N PHE A 14 -5.61 2.81 4.76
CA PHE A 14 -4.65 3.20 3.74
C PHE A 14 -5.19 4.34 2.89
N ARG A 15 -4.29 5.12 2.31
CA ARG A 15 -4.61 6.27 1.46
C ARG A 15 -3.59 6.38 0.33
N LEU A 16 -4.07 6.54 -0.90
CA LEU A 16 -3.22 6.93 -2.02
C LEU A 16 -2.74 8.38 -1.80
N LEU A 17 -1.43 8.59 -1.72
CA LEU A 17 -0.83 9.92 -1.65
C LEU A 17 -0.51 10.43 -3.04
N GLU A 18 0.22 9.62 -3.82
CA GLU A 18 0.69 9.99 -5.14
C GLU A 18 0.49 8.83 -6.12
N ARG A 19 0.00 9.13 -7.32
CA ARG A 19 -0.08 8.14 -8.40
C ARG A 19 1.26 7.93 -9.11
N ARG A 20 2.15 8.92 -9.05
CA ARG A 20 3.49 8.86 -9.62
C ARG A 20 4.31 9.98 -8.98
N ASN A 21 5.26 9.62 -8.14
CA ASN A 21 6.24 10.56 -7.60
C ASN A 21 7.40 10.79 -8.61
N GLU A 22 8.42 11.56 -8.21
CA GLU A 22 9.60 11.85 -9.03
C GLU A 22 10.39 10.60 -9.45
N ASP A 23 10.34 9.53 -8.65
CA ASP A 23 10.97 8.23 -8.93
C ASP A 23 10.11 7.30 -9.81
N GLY A 24 8.89 7.72 -10.17
CA GLY A 24 7.94 6.88 -10.91
C GLY A 24 7.24 5.83 -10.06
N ASP A 25 7.13 6.04 -8.75
CA ASP A 25 6.40 5.18 -7.82
C ASP A 25 5.01 5.74 -7.52
N CYS A 26 4.02 4.85 -7.48
CA CYS A 26 2.78 5.06 -6.73
C CYS A 26 3.10 5.01 -5.24
N VAL A 27 2.67 6.02 -4.48
CA VAL A 27 2.88 6.12 -3.04
C VAL A 27 1.56 5.94 -2.31
N ILE A 28 1.46 4.87 -1.54
CA ILE A 28 0.29 4.59 -0.68
C ILE A 28 0.74 4.65 0.77
N HIS A 29 0.09 5.51 1.55
CA HIS A 29 0.26 5.57 3.00
C HIS A 29 -0.61 4.52 3.67
N CYS A 30 -0.04 3.74 4.59
CA CYS A 30 -0.75 2.78 5.43
C CYS A 30 -0.68 3.23 6.89
N PHE A 31 -1.85 3.52 7.49
CA PHE A 31 -1.98 4.05 8.83
C PHE A 31 -1.96 2.95 9.90
N GLY A 32 -1.31 3.24 11.03
CA GLY A 32 -1.45 2.49 12.29
C GLY A 32 -0.89 1.07 12.24
N SER A 33 -1.43 0.22 13.11
CA SER A 33 -0.95 -1.13 13.43
C SER A 33 -1.00 -2.17 12.29
N LEU A 34 -1.24 -1.76 11.05
CA LEU A 34 -0.96 -2.59 9.87
C LEU A 34 0.48 -3.12 9.91
N GLY A 35 1.40 -2.32 10.45
CA GLY A 35 2.81 -2.66 10.70
C GLY A 35 3.04 -3.81 11.69
N GLN A 36 2.10 -4.10 12.60
CA GLN A 36 2.21 -5.24 13.52
C GLN A 36 1.78 -6.58 12.89
N THR A 37 0.92 -6.53 11.85
CA THR A 37 0.42 -7.75 11.17
C THR A 37 1.13 -8.08 9.85
N GLY A 38 2.05 -7.22 9.39
CA GLY A 38 2.71 -7.33 8.10
C GLY A 38 1.76 -7.06 6.93
N VAL A 39 2.25 -6.33 5.92
CA VAL A 39 1.62 -6.26 4.60
C VAL A 39 2.24 -7.35 3.73
N ASN A 40 1.40 -8.08 3.01
CA ASN A 40 1.83 -9.10 2.06
C ASN A 40 1.30 -8.79 0.64
N ASN A 41 1.68 -9.63 -0.32
CA ASN A 41 1.31 -9.47 -1.72
C ASN A 41 -0.21 -9.40 -1.95
N ASP A 42 -1.03 -10.14 -1.21
CA ASP A 42 -2.47 -10.08 -1.38
C ASP A 42 -3.08 -8.77 -0.87
N ASP A 43 -2.53 -8.22 0.22
CA ASP A 43 -2.93 -6.90 0.71
C ASP A 43 -2.60 -5.83 -0.34
N VAL A 44 -1.38 -5.85 -0.88
CA VAL A 44 -0.94 -4.90 -1.92
C VAL A 44 -1.79 -5.05 -3.18
N ARG A 45 -2.07 -6.29 -3.60
CA ARG A 45 -2.92 -6.57 -4.76
C ARG A 45 -4.34 -6.06 -4.58
N TYR A 46 -4.89 -6.16 -3.37
CA TYR A 46 -6.19 -5.58 -3.03
C TYR A 46 -6.17 -4.06 -3.13
N ILE A 47 -5.14 -3.41 -2.58
CA ILE A 47 -5.00 -1.94 -2.62
C ILE A 47 -4.84 -1.45 -4.06
N CYS A 48 -4.02 -2.13 -4.88
CA CYS A 48 -3.90 -1.84 -6.31
C CYS A 48 -5.25 -1.92 -7.01
N GLY A 49 -6.02 -3.00 -6.78
CA GLY A 49 -7.36 -3.15 -7.34
C GLY A 49 -8.32 -2.06 -6.90
N PHE A 50 -8.25 -1.64 -5.62
CA PHE A 50 -9.10 -0.57 -5.07
C PHE A 50 -8.87 0.78 -5.76
N TYR A 51 -7.62 1.11 -6.09
CA TYR A 51 -7.26 2.37 -6.77
C TYR A 51 -7.12 2.25 -8.29
N SER A 52 -7.37 1.08 -8.86
CA SER A 52 -7.11 0.76 -10.28
C SER A 52 -5.65 1.01 -10.68
N LEU A 53 -4.70 0.62 -9.83
CA LEU A 53 -3.25 0.70 -10.07
C LEU A 53 -2.70 -0.63 -10.58
N PRO A 54 -1.61 -0.61 -11.36
CA PRO A 54 -0.90 -1.84 -11.71
C PRO A 54 -0.32 -2.49 -10.44
N TYR A 55 -0.53 -3.79 -10.27
CA TYR A 55 0.13 -4.57 -9.21
C TYR A 55 1.48 -5.06 -9.72
N ARG A 56 2.50 -4.91 -8.88
CA ARG A 56 3.84 -5.46 -9.07
C ARG A 56 4.30 -6.14 -7.79
N GLU A 57 5.00 -7.26 -7.93
CA GLU A 57 5.46 -8.05 -6.78
C GLU A 57 6.72 -7.45 -6.13
N ASP A 58 7.49 -6.64 -6.86
CA ASP A 58 8.67 -5.90 -6.37
C ASP A 58 8.32 -4.60 -5.62
N TRP A 59 7.10 -4.51 -5.06
CA TRP A 59 6.71 -3.37 -4.24
C TRP A 59 7.62 -3.23 -3.02
N ARG A 60 7.83 -1.99 -2.56
CA ARG A 60 8.72 -1.67 -1.44
C ARG A 60 7.93 -1.13 -0.27
N ARG A 61 8.41 -1.42 0.94
CA ARG A 61 7.93 -0.82 2.19
C ARG A 61 8.97 0.18 2.70
N GLU A 62 8.52 1.38 3.04
CA GLU A 62 9.35 2.38 3.72
C GLU A 62 8.64 2.93 4.96
N GLU A 63 9.34 3.01 6.09
CA GLU A 63 8.75 3.56 7.32
C GLU A 63 8.45 5.05 7.15
N ALA A 64 7.23 5.46 7.48
CA ALA A 64 6.81 6.86 7.40
C ALA A 64 7.25 7.58 8.68
N ARG A 65 8.54 7.89 8.76
CA ARG A 65 9.17 8.54 9.93
C ARG A 65 8.55 9.89 10.27
N ASP A 66 7.87 10.50 9.31
CA ASP A 66 7.13 11.75 9.43
C ASP A 66 5.71 11.58 10.01
N ALA A 67 5.17 10.36 10.08
CA ALA A 67 3.77 10.09 10.35
C ALA A 67 3.51 8.98 11.41
N GLY A 68 4.29 8.95 12.49
CA GLY A 68 4.06 8.06 13.63
C GLY A 68 4.20 6.56 13.29
N ASP A 69 3.33 5.71 13.84
CA ASP A 69 3.30 4.27 13.54
C ASP A 69 2.62 4.01 12.18
N SER A 70 3.32 4.32 11.08
CA SER A 70 2.84 4.13 9.72
C SER A 70 3.99 3.88 8.74
N PHE A 71 3.63 3.45 7.52
CA PHE A 71 4.60 3.19 6.45
C PHE A 71 4.00 3.46 5.08
N TYR A 72 4.87 3.60 4.10
CA TYR A 72 4.56 3.73 2.69
C TYR A 72 4.71 2.40 1.97
N ILE A 73 3.77 2.11 1.10
CA ILE A 73 3.91 1.10 0.04
C ILE A 73 4.25 1.87 -1.23
N LEU A 74 5.35 1.48 -1.87
CA LEU A 74 5.85 2.06 -3.10
C LEU A 74 5.73 1.02 -4.21
N ILE A 75 5.03 1.38 -5.27
CA ILE A 75 4.78 0.48 -6.40
C ILE A 75 5.27 1.16 -7.65
N LYS A 76 6.24 0.57 -8.34
CA LYS A 76 6.72 1.09 -9.61
C LYS A 76 5.58 1.13 -10.62
N THR A 77 5.29 2.32 -11.12
CA THR A 77 4.47 2.48 -12.32
C THR A 77 5.43 2.50 -13.51
N ASP A 78 5.21 1.65 -14.51
CA ASP A 78 5.87 1.84 -15.82
C ASP A 78 5.42 3.18 -16.42
N ASP A 79 6.24 3.76 -17.29
CA ASP A 79 5.86 4.93 -18.08
C ASP A 79 4.73 4.60 -19.08
#